data_AF-A0A6L5F325-F1
#
_entry.id   AF-A0A6L5F325-F1
#
_cell.length_a   1.000
_cell.length_b   1.000
_cell.length_c   1.000
_cell.angle_alpha   90.00
_cell.angle_beta   90.00
_cell.angle_gamma   90.00
#
_symmetry.space_group_name_H-M   'P 1'
#
loop_
_entity.id
_entity.type
_entity.pdbx_description
1 polymer ?
#
loop_
_entity_poly.entity_id
_entity_poly.type
_entity_poly.pdbx_seq_one_letter_code
_entity_poly.pdbx_strand_id
1 'polypeptide(L)'
;MYATEIVLWSLQGFLALFFIAAGAPKMFGRGLERWTGFTDLPRPLVLLIGITEVLGALGLVLPMAIDTQPWLTPLAAVGLAISVLMATGFHIRGDEGLPALETTLWAALASVVAIGRWDLIIPGAEVPGWTLIVAVAVLFPAAIANIIVIWRATSTPTDATPALQT
;
A
#
# COMPACT_ATOMS: atom_id res chain seq x y z
N MET A 1 0.74 24.29 -9.71
CA MET A 1 0.59 23.29 -10.79
C MET A 1 1.74 22.29 -10.83
N TYR A 2 3.01 22.71 -10.97
CA TYR A 2 4.15 21.78 -11.06
C TYR A 2 4.41 20.89 -9.83
N ALA A 3 4.21 21.41 -8.61
CA ALA A 3 4.47 20.64 -7.39
C ALA A 3 3.53 19.43 -7.23
N THR A 4 2.23 19.61 -7.51
CA THR A 4 1.21 18.55 -7.45
C THR A 4 1.55 17.40 -8.40
N GLU A 5 1.96 17.72 -9.63
CA GLU A 5 2.33 16.71 -10.63
C GLU A 5 3.53 15.86 -10.21
N ILE A 6 4.61 16.51 -9.76
CA ILE A 6 5.82 15.82 -9.30
C ILE A 6 5.50 14.88 -8.13
N VAL A 7 4.66 15.34 -7.19
CA VAL A 7 4.25 14.55 -6.04
C VAL A 7 3.42 13.34 -6.48
N LEU A 8 2.42 13.52 -7.34
CA LEU A 8 1.60 12.41 -7.82
C LEU A 8 2.44 11.39 -8.60
N TRP A 9 3.38 11.82 -9.44
CA TRP A 9 4.31 10.91 -10.11
C TRP A 9 5.20 10.14 -9.15
N SER A 10 5.69 10.82 -8.11
CA SER A 10 6.51 10.20 -7.07
C SER A 10 5.72 9.16 -6.26
N LEU A 11 4.48 9.48 -5.87
CA LEU A 11 3.57 8.54 -5.20
C LEU A 11 3.24 7.33 -6.07
N GLN A 12 2.93 7.54 -7.36
CA GLN A 12 2.65 6.45 -8.31
C GLN A 12 3.85 5.51 -8.45
N GLY A 13 5.05 6.06 -8.67
CA GLY A 13 6.27 5.26 -8.79
C GLY A 13 6.58 4.48 -7.51
N PHE A 14 6.43 5.12 -6.35
CA PHE A 14 6.66 4.48 -5.06
C PHE A 14 5.67 3.35 -4.78
N LEU A 15 4.37 3.60 -4.96
CA LEU A 15 3.33 2.58 -4.80
C LEU A 15 3.50 1.44 -5.80
N ALA A 16 3.83 1.74 -7.06
CA ALA A 16 4.03 0.71 -8.06
C ALA A 16 5.21 -0.21 -7.68
N LEU A 17 6.32 0.34 -7.23
CA LEU A 17 7.46 -0.46 -6.76
C LEU A 17 7.07 -1.33 -5.57
N PHE A 18 6.37 -0.76 -4.58
CA PHE A 18 5.91 -1.49 -3.40
C PHE A 18 4.98 -2.64 -3.78
N PHE A 19 3.94 -2.39 -4.58
CA PHE A 19 2.96 -3.41 -4.94
C PHE A 19 3.49 -4.47 -5.91
N ILE A 20 4.48 -4.14 -6.74
CA ILE A 20 5.24 -5.17 -7.49
C ILE A 20 6.01 -6.07 -6.51
N ALA A 21 6.73 -5.49 -5.56
CA ALA A 21 7.51 -6.23 -4.57
C ALA A 21 6.61 -7.08 -3.64
N ALA A 22 5.41 -6.60 -3.32
CA ALA A 22 4.43 -7.30 -2.49
C ALA A 22 3.65 -8.38 -3.28
N GLY A 23 3.29 -8.11 -4.53
CA GLY A 23 2.42 -8.97 -5.34
C GLY A 23 3.13 -10.07 -6.09
N ALA A 24 4.36 -9.84 -6.58
CA ALA A 24 5.11 -10.85 -7.31
C ALA A 24 5.35 -12.15 -6.50
N PRO A 25 5.76 -12.10 -5.21
CA PRO A 25 5.86 -13.29 -4.36
C PRO A 25 4.56 -14.11 -4.30
N LYS A 26 3.41 -13.44 -4.27
CA LYS A 26 2.08 -14.07 -4.23
C LYS A 26 1.72 -14.77 -5.54
N MET A 27 2.10 -14.18 -6.68
CA MET A 27 1.90 -14.80 -8.00
C MET A 27 2.71 -16.08 -8.16
N PHE A 28 4.00 -16.02 -7.83
CA PHE A 28 4.91 -17.15 -8.01
C PHE A 28 4.81 -18.16 -6.86
N GLY A 29 4.25 -17.76 -5.71
CA GLY A 29 4.18 -18.56 -4.49
C GLY A 29 5.55 -18.91 -3.94
N ARG A 30 6.45 -17.94 -3.93
CA ARG A 30 7.81 -18.05 -3.37
C ARG A 30 8.03 -16.88 -2.42
N GLY A 31 8.64 -17.12 -1.27
CA GLY A 31 8.89 -16.04 -0.30
C GLY A 31 7.65 -15.63 0.49
N LEU A 32 6.59 -16.45 0.46
CA LEU A 32 5.36 -16.23 1.23
C LEU A 32 5.56 -16.47 2.73
N GLU A 33 6.61 -17.22 3.10
CA GLU A 33 6.94 -17.56 4.49
C GLU A 33 7.32 -16.32 5.31
N ARG A 34 7.62 -15.20 4.62
CA ARG A 34 7.96 -13.91 5.21
C ARG A 34 6.73 -13.07 5.57
N TRP A 35 5.54 -13.51 5.19
CA TRP A 35 4.30 -12.74 5.32
C TRP A 35 3.31 -13.53 6.18
N THR A 36 2.79 -12.89 7.24
CA THR A 36 1.84 -13.52 8.16
C THR A 36 0.50 -13.78 7.48
N GLY A 37 -0.15 -14.89 7.84
CA GLY A 37 -1.53 -15.21 7.44
C GLY A 37 -1.74 -15.77 6.03
N PHE A 38 -0.74 -15.76 5.14
CA PHE A 38 -0.90 -16.31 3.78
C PHE A 38 -0.91 -17.84 3.72
N THR A 39 -0.40 -18.52 4.75
CA THR A 39 -0.43 -19.99 4.86
C THR A 39 -1.82 -20.53 5.12
N ASP A 40 -2.69 -19.71 5.72
CA ASP A 40 -4.06 -20.08 6.11
C ASP A 40 -5.08 -19.76 5.01
N LEU A 41 -4.63 -19.10 3.93
CA LEU A 41 -5.46 -18.72 2.80
C LEU A 41 -5.36 -19.75 1.66
N PRO A 42 -6.47 -20.05 0.95
CA PRO A 42 -6.43 -20.88 -0.25
C PRO A 42 -5.48 -20.28 -1.30
N ARG A 43 -4.60 -21.11 -1.88
CA ARG A 43 -3.63 -20.67 -2.90
C ARG A 43 -4.24 -19.87 -4.07
N PRO A 44 -5.43 -20.20 -4.61
CA PRO A 44 -6.05 -19.40 -5.67
C PRO A 44 -6.36 -17.96 -5.25
N LEU A 45 -6.74 -17.75 -3.98
CA LEU A 45 -7.00 -16.41 -3.45
C LEU A 45 -5.71 -15.59 -3.35
N VAL A 46 -4.63 -16.21 -2.86
CA VAL A 46 -3.30 -15.55 -2.78
C VAL A 46 -2.81 -15.17 -4.18
N LEU A 47 -2.97 -16.06 -5.16
CA LEU A 47 -2.64 -15.79 -6.56
C LEU A 47 -3.46 -14.62 -7.12
N LEU A 48 -4.77 -14.59 -6.87
CA LEU A 48 -5.63 -13.49 -7.30
C LEU A 48 -5.16 -12.15 -6.73
N ILE A 49 -4.86 -12.09 -5.42
CA ILE A 49 -4.33 -10.90 -4.76
C ILE A 49 -3.04 -10.44 -5.44
N GLY A 50 -2.09 -11.36 -5.66
CA GLY A 50 -0.82 -11.05 -6.32
C GLY A 50 -0.99 -10.50 -7.74
N ILE A 51 -1.87 -11.12 -8.54
CA ILE A 51 -2.19 -10.64 -9.88
C ILE A 51 -2.79 -9.25 -9.82
N THR A 52 -3.75 -9.00 -8.93
CA THR A 52 -4.40 -7.69 -8.80
C THR A 52 -3.44 -6.60 -8.33
N GLU A 53 -2.53 -6.91 -7.41
CA GLU A 53 -1.51 -5.96 -6.93
C GLU A 53 -0.53 -5.59 -8.06
N VAL A 54 -0.05 -6.57 -8.82
CA VAL A 54 0.89 -6.32 -9.93
C VAL A 54 0.20 -5.59 -11.08
N LEU A 55 -1.00 -6.00 -11.49
CA LEU A 55 -1.76 -5.30 -12.53
C LEU A 55 -2.12 -3.87 -12.09
N GLY A 56 -2.50 -3.69 -10.83
CA GLY A 56 -2.74 -2.36 -10.25
C GLY A 56 -1.49 -1.49 -10.29
N ALA A 57 -0.33 -2.02 -9.89
CA ALA A 57 0.95 -1.30 -9.92
C ALA A 57 1.35 -0.88 -11.34
N LEU A 58 1.19 -1.79 -12.31
CA LEU A 58 1.48 -1.50 -13.72
C LEU A 58 0.49 -0.46 -14.28
N GLY A 59 -0.81 -0.63 -14.01
CA GLY A 59 -1.85 0.30 -14.42
C GLY A 59 -1.73 1.68 -13.76
N LEU A 60 -1.09 1.77 -12.60
CA LEU A 60 -0.84 3.03 -11.91
C LEU A 60 0.16 3.93 -12.66
N VAL A 61 1.13 3.35 -13.37
CA VAL A 61 2.26 4.10 -13.96
C VAL A 61 2.26 4.02 -15.48
N LEU A 62 2.11 2.83 -16.07
CA LEU A 62 2.33 2.62 -17.50
C LEU A 62 1.40 3.44 -18.39
N PRO A 63 0.07 3.49 -18.16
CA PRO A 63 -0.84 4.20 -19.07
C PRO A 63 -0.48 5.68 -19.27
N MET A 64 -0.11 6.36 -18.18
CA MET A 64 0.39 7.73 -18.24
C MET A 64 1.81 7.83 -18.79
N ALA A 65 2.70 6.90 -18.45
CA ALA A 65 4.12 6.98 -18.84
C ALA A 65 4.34 6.78 -20.35
N ILE A 66 3.42 6.07 -21.02
CA ILE A 66 3.46 5.82 -22.47
C ILE A 66 2.35 6.55 -23.23
N ASP A 67 1.68 7.51 -22.58
CA ASP A 67 0.58 8.30 -23.14
C ASP A 67 -0.54 7.47 -23.80
N THR A 68 -0.83 6.30 -23.24
CA THR A 68 -1.85 5.36 -23.78
C THR A 68 -2.91 5.08 -22.72
N GLN A 69 -4.15 5.48 -22.99
CA GLN A 69 -5.29 5.36 -22.07
C GLN A 69 -5.00 5.84 -20.62
N PRO A 70 -4.54 7.09 -20.40
CA PRO A 70 -4.20 7.61 -19.06
C PRO A 70 -5.33 7.50 -18.02
N TRP A 71 -6.59 7.48 -18.46
CA TRP A 71 -7.76 7.32 -17.59
C TRP A 71 -7.77 6.00 -16.80
N LEU A 72 -6.93 5.02 -17.17
CA LEU A 72 -6.74 3.78 -16.41
C LEU A 72 -5.97 3.99 -15.09
N THR A 73 -5.10 4.99 -15.00
CA THR A 73 -4.31 5.27 -13.80
C THR A 73 -5.15 5.51 -12.55
N PRO A 74 -6.12 6.43 -12.53
CA PRO A 74 -6.96 6.64 -11.35
C PRO A 74 -7.79 5.39 -11.00
N LEU A 75 -8.22 4.60 -11.99
CA LEU A 75 -8.94 3.34 -11.74
C LEU A 75 -8.05 2.26 -11.11
N ALA A 76 -6.79 2.15 -11.58
CA ALA A 76 -5.80 1.26 -10.98
C ALA A 76 -5.51 1.64 -9.52
N ALA A 77 -5.41 2.95 -9.24
CA ALA A 77 -5.26 3.47 -7.89
C ALA A 77 -6.45 3.11 -6.99
N VAL A 78 -7.70 3.21 -7.47
CA VAL A 78 -8.90 2.76 -6.74
C VAL A 78 -8.84 1.25 -6.47
N GLY A 79 -8.48 0.44 -7.48
CA GLY A 79 -8.37 -1.01 -7.32
C GLY A 79 -7.34 -1.41 -6.26
N LEU A 80 -6.17 -0.78 -6.27
CA LEU A 80 -5.14 -0.98 -5.25
C LEU A 80 -5.64 -0.55 -3.86
N ALA A 81 -6.30 0.61 -3.76
CA ALA A 81 -6.84 1.11 -2.49
C ALA A 81 -7.86 0.12 -1.89
N ILE A 82 -8.78 -0.41 -2.70
CA ILE A 82 -9.76 -1.41 -2.25
C ILE A 82 -9.04 -2.69 -1.82
N SER A 83 -8.14 -3.21 -2.65
CA SER A 83 -7.42 -4.47 -2.37
C SER A 83 -6.66 -4.41 -1.05
N VAL A 84 -5.90 -3.34 -0.82
CA VAL A 84 -5.09 -3.21 0.39
C VAL A 84 -5.92 -2.83 1.62
N LEU A 85 -7.06 -2.14 1.44
CA LEU A 85 -8.02 -1.92 2.52
C LEU A 85 -8.69 -3.23 2.97
N MET A 86 -8.92 -4.18 2.06
CA MET A 86 -9.35 -5.53 2.43
C MET A 86 -8.29 -6.24 3.30
N ALA A 87 -7.00 -6.05 2.99
CA ALA A 87 -5.90 -6.56 3.81
C ALA A 87 -5.88 -5.94 5.21
N THR A 88 -6.23 -4.66 5.36
CA THR A 88 -6.45 -4.05 6.68
C THR A 88 -7.48 -4.82 7.49
N GLY A 89 -8.64 -5.13 6.89
CA GLY A 89 -9.67 -5.93 7.56
C GLY A 89 -9.24 -7.36 7.89
N PHE A 90 -8.29 -7.93 7.16
CA PHE A 90 -7.68 -9.22 7.48
C PHE A 90 -6.81 -9.10 8.74
N HIS A 91 -5.89 -8.13 8.77
CA HIS A 91 -4.99 -7.92 9.90
C HIS A 91 -5.71 -7.51 11.19
N ILE A 92 -6.78 -6.70 11.10
CA ILE A 92 -7.62 -6.37 12.28
C ILE A 92 -8.25 -7.64 12.89
N ARG A 93 -8.73 -8.57 12.06
CA ARG A 93 -9.31 -9.84 12.56
C ARG A 93 -8.27 -10.74 13.21
N GLY A 94 -7.02 -10.65 12.77
CA GLY A 94 -5.88 -11.36 13.36
C GLY A 94 -5.29 -10.69 14.60
N ASP A 95 -5.88 -9.58 15.08
CA ASP A 95 -5.31 -8.73 16.15
C ASP A 95 -3.90 -8.20 15.83
N GLU A 96 -3.62 -8.03 14.54
CA GLU A 96 -2.34 -7.57 14.01
C GLU A 96 -2.40 -6.05 13.79
N GLY A 97 -2.33 -5.29 14.88
CA GLY A 97 -2.50 -3.83 14.84
C GLY A 97 -1.50 -3.09 13.93
N LEU A 98 -0.25 -3.56 13.88
CA LEU A 98 0.80 -2.98 13.03
C LEU A 98 0.55 -3.18 11.54
N PRO A 99 0.41 -4.43 11.03
CA PRO A 99 0.06 -4.66 9.64
C PRO A 99 -1.27 -4.00 9.23
N ALA A 100 -2.25 -3.93 10.13
CA ALA A 100 -3.50 -3.20 9.88
C ALA A 100 -3.26 -1.70 9.63
N LEU A 101 -2.43 -1.05 10.45
CA LEU A 101 -2.07 0.35 10.26
C LEU A 101 -1.29 0.56 8.95
N GLU A 102 -0.32 -0.30 8.66
CA GLU A 102 0.48 -0.23 7.44
C GLU A 102 -0.39 -0.35 6.18
N THR A 103 -1.25 -1.37 6.11
CA THR A 103 -2.15 -1.55 4.96
C THR A 103 -3.14 -0.40 4.81
N THR A 104 -3.59 0.21 5.92
CA THR A 104 -4.42 1.42 5.90
C THR A 104 -3.68 2.60 5.26
N LEU A 105 -2.39 2.77 5.58
CA LEU A 105 -1.54 3.81 4.99
C LEU A 105 -1.39 3.64 3.49
N TRP A 106 -1.15 2.40 3.03
CA TRP A 106 -1.08 2.11 1.60
C TRP A 106 -2.41 2.37 0.88
N ALA A 107 -3.55 2.05 1.50
CA ALA A 107 -4.87 2.36 0.96
C ALA A 107 -5.09 3.87 0.82
N ALA A 108 -4.69 4.63 1.83
CA ALA A 108 -4.80 6.08 1.84
C ALA A 108 -3.93 6.72 0.75
N LEU A 109 -2.67 6.30 0.61
CA LEU A 109 -1.78 6.76 -0.45
C LEU A 109 -2.33 6.47 -1.86
N ALA A 110 -2.85 5.27 -2.09
CA ALA A 110 -3.48 4.92 -3.36
C ALA A 110 -4.74 5.77 -3.62
N SER A 111 -5.54 6.04 -2.58
CA SER A 111 -6.72 6.92 -2.69
C SER A 111 -6.34 8.36 -3.05
N VAL A 112 -5.23 8.88 -2.52
CA VAL A 112 -4.69 10.20 -2.89
C VAL A 112 -4.35 10.27 -4.36
N VAL A 113 -3.73 9.22 -4.91
CA VAL A 113 -3.44 9.16 -6.35
C VAL A 113 -4.74 9.08 -7.16
N ALA A 114 -5.72 8.26 -6.74
CA ALA A 114 -7.00 8.15 -7.41
C ALA A 114 -7.72 9.51 -7.52
N ILE A 115 -7.78 10.25 -6.41
CA ILE A 115 -8.38 11.59 -6.35
C ILE A 115 -7.57 12.57 -7.20
N GLY A 116 -6.25 12.60 -7.03
CA GLY A 116 -5.36 13.55 -7.71
C GLY A 116 -5.24 13.36 -9.22
N ARG A 117 -5.65 12.19 -9.74
CA ARG A 117 -5.67 11.85 -11.18
C ARG A 117 -7.07 11.74 -11.76
N TRP A 118 -8.11 12.11 -11.00
CA TRP A 118 -9.50 11.93 -11.41
C TRP A 118 -9.90 12.80 -12.62
N ASP A 119 -9.16 13.87 -12.85
CA ASP A 119 -9.26 14.74 -14.02
C ASP A 119 -9.04 13.99 -15.35
N LEU A 120 -8.29 12.88 -15.33
CA LEU A 120 -8.10 11.99 -16.48
C LEU A 120 -9.36 11.23 -16.89
N ILE A 121 -10.34 11.09 -15.98
CA ILE A 121 -11.66 10.50 -16.28
C ILE A 121 -12.67 11.62 -16.55
N ILE A 122 -12.73 12.62 -15.67
CA ILE A 122 -13.68 13.73 -15.76
C ILE A 122 -12.90 15.05 -15.87
N PRO A 123 -12.73 15.58 -17.09
CA PRO A 123 -12.02 16.85 -17.28
C PRO A 123 -12.64 17.99 -16.45
N GLY A 124 -11.81 18.77 -15.77
CA GLY A 124 -12.23 19.90 -14.93
C GLY A 124 -12.45 19.57 -13.45
N ALA A 125 -12.29 18.31 -13.03
CA ALA A 125 -12.23 17.91 -11.62
C ALA A 125 -10.87 18.27 -10.99
N GLU A 126 -10.49 19.55 -11.01
CA GLU A 126 -9.20 19.98 -10.47
C GLU A 126 -9.14 19.80 -8.96
N VAL A 127 -8.14 19.08 -8.50
CA VAL A 127 -7.89 18.91 -7.07
C VAL A 127 -7.02 20.05 -6.57
N PRO A 128 -7.46 20.82 -5.56
CA PRO A 128 -6.65 21.90 -5.00
C PRO A 128 -5.30 21.39 -4.48
N GLY A 129 -4.23 22.16 -4.67
CA GLY A 129 -2.89 21.75 -4.21
C GLY A 129 -2.78 21.49 -2.71
N TRP A 130 -3.64 22.09 -1.88
CA TRP A 130 -3.68 21.87 -0.43
C TRP A 130 -4.23 20.50 -0.03
N THR A 131 -4.93 19.80 -0.92
CA THR A 131 -5.41 18.42 -0.67
C THR A 131 -4.25 17.48 -0.38
N LEU A 132 -3.10 17.69 -1.03
CA LEU A 132 -1.87 16.93 -0.76
C LEU A 132 -1.25 17.28 0.60
N ILE A 133 -1.38 18.53 1.07
CA ILE A 133 -0.90 18.93 2.40
C ILE A 133 -1.70 18.18 3.47
N VAL A 134 -3.02 18.08 3.30
CA VAL A 134 -3.88 17.33 4.22
C VAL A 134 -3.54 15.84 4.16
N ALA A 135 -3.35 15.28 2.98
CA ALA A 135 -2.94 13.89 2.82
C ALA A 135 -1.61 13.60 3.56
N VAL A 136 -0.58 14.40 3.32
CA VAL A 136 0.71 14.25 4.00
C VAL A 136 0.58 14.45 5.51
N ALA A 137 -0.21 15.44 5.96
CA ALA A 137 -0.45 15.68 7.38
C ALA A 137 -1.14 14.50 8.09
N VAL A 138 -1.93 13.70 7.38
CA VAL A 138 -2.57 12.48 7.90
C VAL A 138 -1.62 11.27 7.82
N LEU A 139 -0.89 11.15 6.70
CA LEU A 139 -0.02 10.01 6.43
C LEU A 139 1.28 10.05 7.23
N PHE A 140 1.81 11.23 7.53
CA PHE A 140 3.07 11.39 8.25
C PHE A 140 2.99 10.91 9.70
N PRO A 141 1.96 11.26 10.51
CA PRO A 141 1.75 10.67 11.84
C PRO A 141 1.62 9.15 11.80
N ALA A 142 0.93 8.61 10.80
CA ALA A 142 0.72 7.18 10.68
C ALA A 142 2.02 6.45 10.23
N ALA A 143 2.84 7.05 9.37
CA ALA A 143 4.18 6.55 9.05
C ALA A 143 5.10 6.56 10.29
N ILE A 144 5.05 7.62 11.10
CA ILE A 144 5.77 7.69 12.38
C ILE A 144 5.30 6.59 13.33
N ALA A 145 3.98 6.40 13.47
CA ALA A 145 3.42 5.34 14.29
C ALA A 145 3.89 3.95 13.81
N ASN A 146 3.92 3.70 12.51
CA ASN A 146 4.44 2.46 11.95
C ASN A 146 5.92 2.23 12.32
N ILE A 147 6.77 3.24 12.14
CA ILE A 147 8.20 3.18 12.53
C ILE A 147 8.37 2.93 14.03
N ILE A 148 7.62 3.63 14.88
CA ILE A 148 7.69 3.47 16.35
C ILE A 148 7.35 2.04 16.74
N VAL A 149 6.28 1.47 16.18
CA VAL A 149 5.86 0.14 16.62
C VAL A 149 6.77 -0.94 16.02
N ILE A 150 7.28 -0.79 14.79
CA ILE A 150 8.34 -1.67 14.25
C ILE A 150 9.56 -1.65 15.17
N TRP A 151 10.02 -0.46 15.58
CA TRP A 151 11.16 -0.33 16.48
C TRP A 151 10.89 -1.02 17.83
N ARG A 152 9.70 -0.84 18.41
CA ARG A 152 9.28 -1.52 19.65
C ARG A 152 9.27 -3.04 19.50
N ALA A 153 8.70 -3.56 18.40
CA ALA A 153 8.66 -5.00 18.13
C ALA A 153 10.07 -5.60 18.03
N THR A 154 11.02 -4.90 17.40
CA THR A 154 12.42 -5.33 17.31
C THR A 154 13.22 -5.17 18.60
N SER A 155 12.78 -4.30 19.52
CA SER A 155 13.49 -3.98 20.77
C SER A 155 13.16 -4.90 21.95
N THR A 156 12.23 -5.84 21.80
CA THR A 156 11.90 -6.80 22.87
C THR A 156 13.01 -7.85 22.93
N PRO A 157 13.89 -7.86 23.95
CA PRO A 157 15.06 -8.73 23.95
C PRO A 157 14.65 -10.19 24.18
N THR A 158 15.20 -11.11 23.38
CA THR A 158 15.09 -12.57 23.54
C THR A 158 15.92 -13.12 24.71
N ASP A 159 16.25 -12.29 25.71
CA ASP A 159 17.11 -12.65 26.83
C ASP A 159 16.37 -12.42 28.16
N ALA A 160 15.34 -13.24 28.39
CA ALA A 160 14.96 -13.61 29.75
C ALA A 160 15.47 -15.03 30.00
N THR A 161 16.79 -15.18 30.11
CA THR A 161 17.39 -16.35 30.76
C THR A 161 16.73 -16.47 32.14
N PRO A 162 16.09 -17.59 32.50
CA PRO A 162 15.47 -17.72 33.80
C PRO A 162 16.60 -17.75 34.84
N ALA A 163 16.76 -16.63 35.54
CA ALA A 163 17.56 -16.60 36.74
C ALA A 163 16.90 -17.55 37.75
N LEU A 164 17.71 -18.51 38.21
CA LEU A 164 17.55 -19.32 39.43
C LEU A 164 16.62 -20.53 39.32
N GLN A 165 17.24 -21.69 39.13
CA GLN A 165 16.99 -22.82 40.04
C GLN A 165 18.30 -23.22 40.70
N THR A 166 18.20 -23.28 42.02
CA THR A 166 19.17 -23.58 43.08
C THR A 166 19.93 -24.87 42.90
#